data_AF-A0A951RYN4-F1
#
_entry.id   AF-A0A951RYN4-F1
#
_cell.length_a   1.000
_cell.length_b   1.000
_cell.length_c   1.000
_cell.angle_alpha   90.00
_cell.angle_beta   90.00
_cell.angle_gamma   90.00
#
_symmetry.space_group_name_H-M   'P 1'
#
loop_
_entity.id
_entity.type
_entity.pdbx_description
1 polymer ?
#
loop_
_entity_poly.entity_id
_entity_poly.type
_entity_poly.pdbx_seq_one_letter_code
_entity_poly.pdbx_strand_id
1 'polypeptide(L)' 'IILITCLLGFVGVAGVHRFLLNHIGMGILYLFTAGLCFIGTIVDLLNYKELALEYNSQQISEILVMLNMAR' A
#
# COMPACT_ATOMS: atom_id res chain seq x y z
N ILE A 1 2.10 -6.49 6.54
CA ILE A 1 0.76 -6.17 6.00
C ILE A 1 0.82 -5.95 4.49
N ILE A 2 1.66 -5.03 3.99
CA ILE A 2 1.79 -4.71 2.56
C ILE A 2 1.96 -5.94 1.64
N LEU A 3 2.89 -6.85 1.96
CA LEU A 3 3.12 -8.08 1.17
C LEU A 3 1.87 -8.96 1.08
N ILE A 4 1.18 -9.18 2.21
CA ILE A 4 -0.03 -10.02 2.28
C ILE A 4 -1.14 -9.42 1.43
N THR A 5 -1.36 -8.11 1.53
CA THR A 5 -2.37 -7.40 0.74
C THR A 5 -2.01 -7.32 -0.75
N CYS A 6 -0.73 -7.37 -1.11
CA CYS A 6 -0.29 -7.47 -2.51
C CYS A 6 -0.60 -8.86 -3.08
N LEU A 7 -0.34 -9.93 -2.30
CA LEU A 7 -0.69 -11.31 -2.68
C LEU A 7 -2.22 -11.52 -2.81
N LEU A 8 -3.00 -10.93 -1.92
CA LEU A 8 -4.47 -10.93 -2.03
C LEU A 8 -4.96 -10.21 -3.30
N GLY A 9 -4.16 -9.26 -3.81
CA GLY A 9 -4.41 -8.59 -5.08
C GLY A 9 -4.41 -9.51 -6.30
N PHE A 10 -3.73 -10.66 -6.24
CA PHE A 10 -3.75 -11.67 -7.30
C PHE A 10 -4.98 -12.58 -7.29
N VAL A 11 -5.66 -12.72 -6.14
CA VAL A 11 -6.75 -13.70 -5.95
C VAL A 11 -8.13 -13.05 -5.89
N GLY A 12 -8.23 -11.76 -5.59
CA GLY A 12 -9.52 -11.08 -5.47
C GLY A 12 -9.50 -9.60 -5.83
N VAL A 13 -8.89 -8.78 -4.97
CA VAL A 13 -9.02 -7.31 -5.06
C VAL A 13 -7.65 -6.67 -5.21
N ALA A 14 -7.27 -6.37 -6.45
CA ALA A 14 -6.03 -5.67 -6.76
C ALA A 14 -6.08 -4.21 -6.27
N GLY A 15 -4.96 -3.72 -5.73
CA GLY A 15 -4.85 -2.31 -5.32
C GLY A 15 -5.10 -2.00 -3.84
N VAL A 16 -5.55 -2.95 -3.02
CA VAL A 16 -5.83 -2.70 -1.58
C VAL A 16 -4.62 -2.15 -0.82
N HIS A 17 -3.43 -2.70 -1.08
CA HIS A 17 -2.16 -2.20 -0.54
C HIS A 17 -1.85 -0.72 -0.84
N ARG A 18 -2.38 -0.13 -1.93
CA ARG A 18 -2.17 1.28 -2.27
C ARG A 18 -2.99 2.21 -1.37
N PHE A 19 -4.16 1.77 -0.91
CA PHE A 19 -4.95 2.51 0.07
C PHE A 19 -4.26 2.56 1.44
N LEU A 20 -3.57 1.48 1.84
CA LEU A 20 -2.78 1.44 3.07
C LEU A 20 -1.61 2.44 3.06
N LEU A 21 -1.10 2.77 1.87
CA LEU A 21 -0.03 3.75 1.68
C LEU A 21 -0.54 5.19 1.50
N ASN A 22 -1.83 5.43 1.70
CA ASN A 22 -2.53 6.68 1.38
C ASN A 22 -2.49 7.09 -0.11
N HIS A 23 -2.12 6.18 -1.01
CA HIS A 23 -2.15 6.37 -2.47
C HIS A 23 -3.55 6.08 -3.04
N ILE A 24 -4.54 6.86 -2.60
CA ILE A 24 -5.97 6.63 -2.91
C ILE A 24 -6.25 6.62 -4.41
N GLY A 25 -5.66 7.56 -5.17
CA GLY A 25 -5.82 7.63 -6.63
C GLY A 25 -5.33 6.36 -7.34
N MET A 26 -4.15 5.85 -6.96
CA MET A 26 -3.60 4.60 -7.50
C MET A 26 -4.40 3.38 -7.06
N GLY A 27 -4.91 3.37 -5.84
CA GLY A 27 -5.80 2.32 -5.35
C GLY A 27 -7.08 2.22 -6.16
N ILE A 28 -7.75 3.35 -6.42
CA ILE A 28 -8.95 3.42 -7.26
C ILE A 28 -8.63 2.96 -8.69
N LEU A 29 -7.52 3.44 -9.26
CA LEU A 29 -7.08 3.01 -10.58
C LEU A 29 -6.89 1.50 -10.65
N TYR A 30 -6.23 0.89 -9.66
CA TYR A 30 -6.03 -0.56 -9.59
C TYR A 30 -7.35 -1.33 -9.41
N LEU A 31 -8.32 -0.80 -8.66
CA LEU A 31 -9.64 -1.44 -8.52
C LEU A 31 -10.39 -1.49 -9.86
N PHE A 32 -10.44 -0.38 -10.60
CA PHE A 32 -11.18 -0.31 -11.87
C PHE A 32 -10.46 -0.99 -13.04
N THR A 33 -9.15 -1.21 -12.94
CA THR A 33 -8.32 -1.83 -13.99
C THR A 33 -7.87 -3.25 -13.66
N ALA A 34 -8.39 -3.84 -12.57
CA ALA A 34 -7.93 -5.13 -12.04
C ALA A 34 -6.40 -5.21 -11.90
N GLY A 35 -5.82 -4.21 -11.21
CA GLY A 35 -4.39 -4.08 -10.97
C GLY A 35 -3.60 -3.87 -12.26
N LEU A 36 -4.11 -3.01 -13.15
CA LEU A 36 -3.57 -2.74 -14.50
C LEU A 36 -3.15 -4.00 -15.28
N CYS A 37 -4.07 -4.96 -15.43
CA CYS A 37 -3.83 -6.25 -16.08
C CYS A 37 -2.75 -7.11 -15.39
N PHE A 38 -2.74 -7.16 -14.05
CA PHE A 38 -1.77 -7.88 -13.20
C PHE A 38 -0.32 -7.37 -13.23
N ILE A 39 0.10 -6.66 -14.29
CA ILE A 39 1.46 -6.11 -14.41
C ILE A 39 1.76 -5.17 -13.25
N GLY A 40 0.79 -4.31 -12.91
CA GLY A 40 0.91 -3.41 -11.77
C GLY A 40 1.13 -4.16 -10.45
N THR A 41 0.38 -5.25 -10.24
CA THR A 41 0.52 -6.09 -9.04
C THR A 41 1.86 -6.84 -9.00
N ILE A 42 2.39 -7.27 -10.15
CA ILE A 42 3.74 -7.88 -10.24
C ILE A 42 4.82 -6.86 -9.88
N VAL A 43 4.75 -5.65 -10.44
CA VAL A 43 5.70 -4.56 -10.14
C VAL A 43 5.65 -4.18 -8.66
N ASP A 44 4.46 -4.07 -8.08
CA ASP A 44 4.27 -3.80 -6.66
C ASP A 44 4.78 -4.98 -5.79
N LEU A 45 4.73 -6.21 -6.28
CA LEU A 45 5.31 -7.38 -5.61
C LEU A 45 6.84 -7.37 -5.64
N LEU A 46 7.48 -6.88 -6.71
CA LEU A 46 8.94 -6.70 -6.76
C LEU A 46 9.40 -5.57 -5.82
N ASN A 47 8.63 -4.49 -5.76
CA ASN A 47 8.92 -3.31 -4.93
C ASN A 47 8.34 -3.38 -3.51
N TYR A 48 7.86 -4.55 -3.06
CA TYR A 48 7.15 -4.69 -1.78
C TYR A 48 7.95 -4.19 -0.57
N LYS A 49 9.28 -4.28 -0.62
CA LYS A 49 10.17 -3.83 0.47
C LYS A 49 10.12 -2.31 0.62
N GLU A 50 10.20 -1.59 -0.50
CA GLU A 50 10.12 -0.14 -0.51
C GLU A 50 8.74 0.33 -0.03
N LEU A 51 7.68 -0.31 -0.53
CA LEU A 51 6.31 -0.04 -0.09
C LEU A 51 6.12 -0.33 1.41
N ALA A 52 6.71 -1.41 1.93
CA ALA A 52 6.66 -1.70 3.37
C ALA A 52 7.44 -0.68 4.21
N LEU A 53 8.59 -0.20 3.71
CA LEU A 53 9.38 0.85 4.37
C LEU A 53 8.66 2.18 4.37
N GLU A 54 8.00 2.54 3.26
CA GLU A 54 7.17 3.74 3.14
C GLU A 54 6.03 3.70 4.16
N TYR A 55 5.28 2.60 4.22
CA TYR A 55 4.21 2.40 5.20
C TYR A 55 4.71 2.56 6.65
N ASN A 56 5.82 1.89 6.98
CA ASN A 56 6.38 1.98 8.33
C ASN A 56 6.87 3.40 8.66
N SER A 57 7.45 4.10 7.69
CA SER A 57 7.91 5.48 7.87
C SER A 57 6.75 6.43 8.13
N GLN A 58 5.62 6.27 7.40
CA GLN A 58 4.41 7.04 7.63
C GLN A 58 3.87 6.82 9.07
N GLN A 59 3.79 5.56 9.51
CA GLN A 59 3.35 5.24 10.86
C GLN A 59 4.27 5.83 11.96
N ILE A 60 5.58 5.83 11.75
CA ILE A 60 6.53 6.48 12.67
C ILE A 60 6.27 7.98 12.77
N SER A 61 6.05 8.65 11.63
CA SER A 61 5.73 10.08 11.62
C SER A 61 4.42 10.38 12.35
N GLU A 62 3.38 9.56 12.13
CA GLU A 62 2.10 9.68 12.84
C GLU A 62 2.28 9.49 14.35
N ILE A 63 3.02 8.46 14.79
CA ILE A 63 3.32 8.21 16.20
C ILE A 63 4.10 9.38 16.81
N LEU A 64 5.08 9.93 16.11
CA LEU A 64 5.88 11.06 16.58
C LEU A 64 5.01 12.31 16.78
N VAL A 65 4.09 12.57 15.85
CA VAL A 65 3.11 13.66 15.98
C VAL A 65 2.21 13.45 17.19
N MET A 66 1.69 12.23 17.39
CA MET A 66 0.86 11.91 18.56
C MET A 66 1.62 12.07 19.89
N LEU A 67 2.89 11.67 19.95
CA LEU A 67 3.74 11.85 21.14
C LEU A 67 3.95 13.33 21.48
N ASN A 68 4.15 14.17 20.46
CA ASN A 68 4.29 15.62 20.65
C ASN A 68 2.99 16.29 21.09
N MET A 69 1.82 15.74 20.73
CA MET A 69 0.51 16.24 21.18
C MET A 69 0.16 15.79 22.61
N ALA A 70 0.71 14.65 23.04
CA ALA A 70 0.45 14.08 24.37
C ALA A 70 1.39 14.62 25.47
N ARG A 71 2.49 15.26 25.09
CA ARG A 71 3.44 15.95 25.98
C ARG A 71 2.98 17.38 26.24
#